data_AF-A0A183EGR1-F1
#
_entry.id   AF-A0A183EGR1-F1
#
_cell.length_a   1.000
_cell.length_b   1.000
_cell.length_c   1.000
_cell.angle_alpha   90.00
_cell.angle_beta   90.00
_cell.angle_gamma   90.00
#
_symmetry.space_group_name_H-M   'P 1'
#
loop_
_entity.id
_entity.type
_entity.pdbx_description
1 polymer ?
#
loop_
_entity_poly.entity_id
_entity_poly.type
_entity_poly.pdbx_seq_one_letter_code
_entity_poly.pdbx_strand_id
1 'polypeptide(L)'
;MTPNNSFCGVGIAYNAKVGGIRMLDGKVTDRIEAEALSYNIDHIDIFSASWGPTDDGKTGRGGKGVIYVWASGNGGMKDDDCDCDGYMDSIYTFSVSSVTEDGTFPWYAEKCAATLTSTYSNGHHNERMIVN
;
A
#
# COMPACT_ATOMS: atom_id res chain seq x y z
N MET A 1 7.76 -7.58 14.84
CA MET A 1 9.22 -7.46 14.58
C MET A 1 9.92 -7.34 15.93
N THR A 2 11.26 -7.29 16.02
CA THR A 2 11.95 -7.15 17.32
C THR A 2 12.87 -5.92 17.30
N PRO A 3 12.55 -4.84 18.03
CA PRO A 3 13.44 -3.68 18.13
C PRO A 3 14.68 -4.02 18.97
N ASN A 4 15.73 -3.20 18.90
CA ASN A 4 16.94 -3.28 19.74
C ASN A 4 17.66 -4.64 19.69
N ASN A 5 17.58 -5.36 18.56
CA ASN A 5 18.18 -6.68 18.35
C ASN A 5 19.53 -6.65 17.62
N SER A 6 20.03 -5.46 17.24
CA SER A 6 21.24 -5.24 16.43
C SER A 6 21.17 -5.74 14.97
N PHE A 7 19.98 -5.97 14.41
CA PHE A 7 19.79 -6.36 13.00
C PHE A 7 18.88 -5.36 12.27
N CYS A 8 19.40 -4.72 11.21
CA CYS A 8 18.70 -3.71 10.41
C CYS A 8 18.14 -2.54 11.26
N GLY A 9 17.05 -1.91 10.81
CA GLY A 9 16.36 -0.80 11.49
C GLY A 9 15.10 -1.24 12.25
N VAL A 10 14.13 -0.34 12.43
CA VAL A 10 12.92 -0.61 13.21
C VAL A 10 11.63 -0.28 12.44
N GLY A 11 10.67 -1.22 12.46
CA GLY A 11 9.36 -0.98 11.86
C GLY A 11 8.52 0.04 12.65
N ILE A 12 7.74 0.88 11.94
CA ILE A 12 6.86 1.92 12.52
C ILE A 12 6.00 1.36 13.67
N ALA A 13 5.40 0.18 13.45
CA ALA A 13 4.64 -0.56 14.45
C ALA A 13 5.41 -1.82 14.89
N TYR A 14 6.62 -1.68 15.43
CA TYR A 14 7.51 -2.81 15.74
C TYR A 14 6.90 -3.91 16.61
N ASN A 15 5.99 -3.55 17.53
CA ASN A 15 5.25 -4.46 18.40
C ASN A 15 4.03 -5.13 17.74
N ALA A 16 3.66 -4.78 16.51
CA ALA A 16 2.55 -5.41 15.80
C ALA A 16 2.91 -6.83 15.31
N LYS A 17 1.87 -7.64 15.12
CA LYS A 17 1.97 -8.91 14.38
C LYS A 17 1.95 -8.60 12.89
N VAL A 18 2.82 -9.28 12.13
CA VAL A 18 2.93 -9.14 10.67
C VAL A 18 2.90 -10.53 10.06
N GLY A 19 2.14 -10.68 8.98
CA GLY A 19 2.11 -11.87 8.12
C GLY A 19 2.22 -11.44 6.66
N GLY A 20 2.13 -12.39 5.73
CA GLY A 20 2.14 -12.09 4.29
C GLY A 20 1.35 -13.12 3.51
N ILE A 21 0.60 -12.64 2.51
CA ILE A 21 -0.19 -13.47 1.58
C ILE A 21 0.57 -13.51 0.25
N ARG A 22 1.10 -14.67 -0.12
CA ARG A 22 1.83 -14.86 -1.39
C ARG A 22 0.84 -15.16 -2.51
N MET A 23 0.49 -14.14 -3.29
CA MET A 23 -0.45 -14.28 -4.42
C MET A 23 0.09 -13.81 -5.78
N LEU A 24 1.13 -12.96 -5.80
CA LEU A 24 1.68 -12.38 -7.04
C LEU A 24 2.71 -13.29 -7.75
N ASP A 25 3.06 -14.42 -7.13
CA ASP A 25 4.02 -15.38 -7.67
C ASP A 25 3.35 -16.39 -8.61
N GLY A 26 2.79 -15.87 -9.71
CA GLY A 26 2.05 -16.66 -10.69
C GLY A 26 1.02 -15.83 -11.46
N LYS A 27 0.11 -16.53 -12.14
CA LYS A 27 -1.03 -15.87 -12.80
C LYS A 27 -2.02 -15.40 -11.73
N VAL A 28 -2.06 -14.09 -11.47
CA VAL A 28 -3.14 -13.46 -10.70
C VAL A 28 -4.45 -13.54 -11.47
N THR A 29 -5.53 -13.79 -10.75
CA THR A 29 -6.90 -13.81 -11.27
C THR A 29 -7.81 -13.25 -10.18
N ASP A 30 -8.86 -12.51 -10.57
CA ASP A 30 -9.97 -12.05 -9.71
C ASP A 30 -10.28 -12.94 -8.49
N ARG A 31 -10.45 -14.26 -8.68
CA ARG A 31 -10.66 -15.22 -7.57
C ARG A 31 -9.53 -15.25 -6.53
N ILE A 32 -8.26 -15.27 -6.96
CA ILE A 32 -7.07 -15.32 -6.07
C ILE A 32 -6.93 -14.02 -5.29
N GLU A 33 -7.35 -12.93 -5.90
CA GLU A 33 -7.34 -11.57 -5.39
C GLU A 33 -8.44 -11.35 -4.34
N ALA A 34 -9.68 -11.74 -4.66
CA ALA A 34 -10.76 -11.82 -3.68
C ALA A 34 -10.43 -12.79 -2.52
N GLU A 35 -9.83 -13.95 -2.80
CA GLU A 35 -9.36 -14.90 -1.76
C GLU A 35 -8.27 -14.30 -0.86
N ALA A 36 -7.41 -13.44 -1.38
CA ALA A 36 -6.36 -12.77 -0.61
C ALA A 36 -6.92 -11.62 0.25
N LEU A 37 -7.77 -10.77 -0.32
CA LEU A 37 -8.29 -9.56 0.35
C LEU A 37 -9.39 -9.89 1.36
N SER A 38 -10.08 -11.03 1.20
CA SER A 38 -11.00 -11.58 2.21
C SER A 38 -10.34 -12.56 3.20
N TYR A 39 -9.03 -12.81 3.12
CA TYR A 39 -8.36 -13.80 3.98
C TYR A 39 -8.37 -13.40 5.46
N ASN A 40 -9.11 -14.15 6.28
CA ASN A 40 -9.07 -14.06 7.74
C ASN A 40 -9.31 -12.63 8.29
N ILE A 41 -10.25 -11.90 7.68
CA ILE A 41 -10.63 -10.51 7.96
C ILE A 41 -11.18 -10.22 9.37
N ASP A 42 -11.44 -11.25 10.18
CA ASP A 42 -11.75 -11.10 11.62
C ASP A 42 -10.49 -11.15 12.50
N HIS A 43 -9.34 -11.55 11.96
CA HIS A 43 -8.04 -11.55 12.60
C HIS A 43 -7.09 -10.47 12.06
N ILE A 44 -7.18 -10.16 10.77
CA ILE A 44 -6.33 -9.17 10.10
C ILE A 44 -7.02 -7.79 10.15
N ASP A 45 -6.38 -6.84 10.83
CA ASP A 45 -6.89 -5.47 10.92
C ASP A 45 -6.58 -4.62 9.68
N ILE A 46 -5.39 -4.81 9.08
CA ILE A 46 -4.83 -3.95 8.04
C ILE A 46 -4.23 -4.81 6.93
N PHE A 47 -4.60 -4.53 5.68
CA PHE A 47 -3.93 -5.02 4.48
C PHE A 47 -3.14 -3.88 3.84
N SER A 48 -1.98 -4.21 3.27
CA SER A 48 -1.11 -3.26 2.57
C SER A 48 -0.77 -3.85 1.21
N ALA A 49 -1.17 -3.18 0.13
CA ALA A 49 -1.08 -3.69 -1.24
C ALA A 49 -0.73 -2.59 -2.25
N SER A 50 -0.40 -3.00 -3.48
CA SER A 50 0.12 -2.13 -4.56
C SER A 50 -0.03 -2.82 -5.94
N TRP A 51 -1.22 -3.37 -6.23
CA TRP A 51 -1.55 -4.22 -7.42
C TRP A 51 -3.10 -4.23 -7.67
N GLY A 52 -3.69 -5.04 -8.59
CA GLY A 52 -5.16 -5.17 -8.88
C GLY A 52 -5.55 -6.18 -10.01
N PRO A 53 -6.84 -6.48 -10.40
CA PRO A 53 -8.17 -6.15 -9.82
C PRO A 53 -9.27 -7.27 -9.66
N THR A 54 -10.32 -7.21 -8.79
CA THR A 54 -11.16 -6.08 -8.25
C THR A 54 -11.77 -6.36 -6.83
N ASP A 55 -12.43 -5.40 -6.12
CA ASP A 55 -12.85 -5.52 -4.67
C ASP A 55 -14.30 -5.09 -4.25
N ASP A 56 -14.85 -5.66 -3.14
CA ASP A 56 -16.24 -5.43 -2.65
C ASP A 56 -16.44 -4.86 -1.21
N GLY A 57 -15.39 -4.80 -0.39
CA GLY A 57 -15.22 -3.88 0.76
C GLY A 57 -16.12 -4.01 2.00
N LYS A 58 -17.00 -5.02 2.14
CA LYS A 58 -18.15 -4.95 3.08
C LYS A 58 -18.12 -5.79 4.36
N THR A 59 -17.01 -6.44 4.71
CA THR A 59 -16.95 -7.36 5.86
C THR A 59 -15.65 -7.25 6.65
N GLY A 60 -15.64 -7.65 7.94
CA GLY A 60 -14.45 -7.84 8.77
C GLY A 60 -14.33 -6.92 10.01
N ARG A 61 -13.28 -7.17 10.82
CA ARG A 61 -12.99 -6.53 12.12
C ARG A 61 -14.18 -6.47 13.06
N GLY A 62 -14.96 -7.55 13.13
CA GLY A 62 -16.17 -7.61 13.97
C GLY A 62 -17.26 -6.60 13.56
N GLY A 63 -17.38 -6.33 12.25
CA GLY A 63 -18.36 -5.38 11.70
C GLY A 63 -17.89 -3.92 11.62
N LYS A 64 -16.61 -3.65 11.91
CA LYS A 64 -16.01 -2.30 11.80
C LYS A 64 -15.43 -1.99 10.42
N GLY A 65 -15.32 -3.00 9.55
CA GLY A 65 -14.63 -2.90 8.27
C GLY A 65 -13.10 -2.98 8.42
N VAL A 66 -12.47 -3.70 7.51
CA VAL A 66 -11.01 -3.84 7.34
C VAL A 66 -10.42 -2.53 6.82
N ILE A 67 -9.14 -2.26 7.11
CA ILE A 67 -8.41 -1.12 6.54
C ILE A 67 -7.52 -1.65 5.41
N TYR A 68 -7.83 -1.27 4.18
CA TYR A 68 -6.98 -1.53 3.01
C TYR A 68 -6.11 -0.30 2.75
N VAL A 69 -4.79 -0.44 2.72
CA VAL A 69 -3.85 0.63 2.38
C VAL A 69 -3.27 0.36 1.00
N TRP A 70 -3.39 1.33 0.09
CA TRP A 70 -2.93 1.19 -1.30
C TRP A 70 -1.91 2.26 -1.68
N ALA A 71 -0.95 1.89 -2.51
CA ALA A 71 -0.03 2.85 -3.12
C ALA A 71 -0.72 3.60 -4.27
N SER A 72 -0.40 4.88 -4.47
CA SER A 72 -0.96 5.70 -5.56
C SER A 72 -0.46 5.34 -6.97
N GLY A 73 0.41 4.35 -7.12
CA GLY A 73 1.03 4.00 -8.41
C GLY A 73 2.42 4.63 -8.66
N ASN A 74 3.04 4.19 -9.76
CA ASN A 74 4.45 4.46 -10.14
C ASN A 74 4.61 4.88 -11.62
N GLY A 75 3.51 5.25 -12.29
CA GLY A 75 3.40 5.61 -13.69
C GLY A 75 3.74 7.06 -14.04
N GLY A 76 4.09 7.92 -13.07
CA GLY A 76 4.22 9.38 -13.28
C GLY A 76 5.11 9.83 -14.44
N MET A 77 6.18 9.09 -14.79
CA MET A 77 7.02 9.36 -15.97
C MET A 77 6.34 9.10 -17.33
N LYS A 78 5.14 8.52 -17.35
CA LYS A 78 4.30 8.26 -18.53
C LYS A 78 3.10 9.21 -18.60
N ASP A 79 3.04 10.21 -17.71
CA ASP A 79 1.86 11.05 -17.47
C ASP A 79 0.60 10.22 -17.11
N ASP A 80 0.79 9.17 -16.30
CA ASP A 80 -0.28 8.30 -15.80
C ASP A 80 -1.09 8.98 -14.68
N ASP A 81 -2.39 8.68 -14.62
CA ASP A 81 -3.35 9.28 -13.70
C ASP A 81 -3.98 8.19 -12.82
N CYS A 82 -3.75 8.29 -11.52
CA CYS A 82 -4.16 7.25 -10.58
C CYS A 82 -5.67 7.16 -10.34
N ASP A 83 -6.50 8.11 -10.82
CA ASP A 83 -7.96 7.91 -10.89
C ASP A 83 -8.33 6.85 -11.96
N CYS A 84 -7.36 6.37 -12.76
CA CYS A 84 -7.50 5.19 -13.65
C CYS A 84 -7.22 3.83 -12.97
N ASP A 85 -6.69 3.81 -11.74
CA ASP A 85 -6.54 2.58 -10.94
C ASP A 85 -7.74 2.39 -10.01
N GLY A 86 -8.54 1.36 -10.30
CA GLY A 86 -9.78 1.07 -9.56
C GLY A 86 -9.62 0.65 -8.09
N TYR A 87 -8.40 0.41 -7.58
CA TYR A 87 -8.16 0.33 -6.13
C TYR A 87 -7.90 1.69 -5.54
N MET A 88 -7.09 2.47 -6.25
CA MET A 88 -6.64 3.75 -5.81
C MET A 88 -7.83 4.71 -5.68
N ASP A 89 -8.71 4.74 -6.69
CA ASP A 89 -10.00 5.47 -6.70
C ASP A 89 -11.11 4.81 -5.85
N SER A 90 -10.87 3.62 -5.28
CA SER A 90 -11.88 2.96 -4.46
C SER A 90 -12.04 3.64 -3.11
N ILE A 91 -13.27 4.07 -2.80
CA ILE A 91 -13.66 4.59 -1.48
C ILE A 91 -13.43 3.61 -0.30
N TYR A 92 -13.09 2.35 -0.57
CA TYR A 92 -12.76 1.35 0.44
C TYR A 92 -11.26 1.25 0.73
N THR A 93 -10.39 1.90 -0.05
CA THR A 93 -8.94 1.95 0.21
C THR A 93 -8.53 3.28 0.86
N PHE A 94 -7.46 3.22 1.63
CA PHE A 94 -6.73 4.36 2.13
C PHE A 94 -5.50 4.55 1.24
N SER A 95 -5.64 5.43 0.25
CA SER A 95 -4.62 5.64 -0.78
C SER A 95 -3.46 6.52 -0.27
N VAL A 96 -2.23 6.14 -0.62
CA VAL A 96 -1.00 6.75 -0.12
C VAL A 96 -0.02 6.99 -1.29
N SER A 97 0.32 8.26 -1.50
CA SER A 97 1.35 8.68 -2.46
C SER A 97 2.72 8.85 -1.79
N SER A 98 3.72 9.26 -2.58
CA SER A 98 5.12 9.41 -2.15
C SER A 98 5.57 10.87 -2.07
N VAL A 99 6.48 11.15 -1.16
CA VAL A 99 7.27 12.40 -1.10
C VAL A 99 8.75 12.07 -0.89
N THR A 100 9.65 12.85 -1.47
CA THR A 100 11.11 12.67 -1.34
C THR A 100 11.66 13.15 0.00
N GLU A 101 12.95 12.91 0.27
CA GLU A 101 13.67 13.46 1.43
C GLU A 101 13.59 15.01 1.50
N ASP A 102 13.66 15.67 0.34
CA ASP A 102 13.60 17.14 0.22
C ASP A 102 12.16 17.71 0.25
N GLY A 103 11.15 16.87 0.49
CA GLY A 103 9.75 17.29 0.53
C GLY A 103 9.14 17.55 -0.86
N THR A 104 9.76 17.04 -1.93
CA THR A 104 9.33 17.24 -3.32
C THR A 104 8.52 16.05 -3.85
N PHE A 105 7.76 16.28 -4.92
CA PHE A 105 6.99 15.23 -5.60
C PHE A 105 7.93 14.36 -6.46
N PRO A 106 8.02 13.04 -6.23
CA PRO A 106 8.99 12.19 -6.92
C PRO A 106 8.57 11.88 -8.36
N TRP A 107 9.55 11.60 -9.22
CA TRP A 107 9.39 11.39 -10.65
C TRP A 107 8.44 10.24 -11.05
N TYR A 108 8.26 9.24 -10.19
CA TYR A 108 7.42 8.08 -10.45
C TYR A 108 5.98 8.23 -9.95
N ALA A 109 5.71 9.14 -9.00
CA ALA A 109 4.39 9.21 -8.39
C ALA A 109 3.35 9.73 -9.38
N GLU A 110 2.16 9.16 -9.32
CA GLU A 110 0.99 9.58 -10.09
C GLU A 110 0.22 10.65 -9.30
N LYS A 111 -0.55 11.48 -10.01
CA LYS A 111 -1.37 12.56 -9.43
C LYS A 111 -2.82 12.32 -9.80
N CYS A 112 -3.71 12.36 -8.83
CA CYS A 112 -5.13 12.13 -9.03
C CYS A 112 -5.94 12.61 -7.82
N ALA A 113 -7.25 12.76 -7.97
CA ALA A 113 -8.12 13.29 -6.91
C ALA A 113 -8.31 12.31 -5.75
N ALA A 114 -8.18 11.00 -6.00
CA ALA A 114 -8.34 9.96 -5.00
C ALA A 114 -7.20 9.86 -3.95
N THR A 115 -6.09 10.59 -4.09
CA THR A 115 -4.96 10.54 -3.13
C THR A 115 -5.33 11.15 -1.77
N LEU A 116 -5.36 10.33 -0.70
CA LEU A 116 -5.70 10.81 0.64
C LEU A 116 -4.50 11.39 1.41
N THR A 117 -3.29 10.87 1.23
CA THR A 117 -2.09 11.31 1.95
C THR A 117 -0.80 10.94 1.22
N SER A 118 0.35 11.41 1.72
CA SER A 118 1.68 11.03 1.24
C SER A 118 2.59 10.58 2.38
N THR A 119 3.50 9.64 2.11
CA THR A 119 4.58 9.23 3.01
C THR A 119 5.94 9.37 2.33
N TYR A 120 6.99 9.48 3.13
CA TYR A 120 8.37 9.51 2.63
C TYR A 120 8.73 8.22 1.89
N SER A 121 9.39 8.37 0.75
CA SER A 121 9.94 7.30 -0.11
C SER A 121 11.19 7.80 -0.83
N ASN A 122 11.71 7.04 -1.81
CA ASN A 122 12.88 7.44 -2.61
C ASN A 122 12.58 8.62 -3.57
N GLY A 123 13.64 9.29 -4.02
CA GLY A 123 13.59 10.30 -5.09
C GLY A 123 14.67 10.09 -6.14
N HIS A 124 15.41 11.14 -6.52
CA HIS A 124 16.49 11.04 -7.50
C HIS A 124 17.77 10.40 -6.92
N HIS A 125 18.69 9.97 -7.80
CA HIS A 125 19.92 9.25 -7.44
C HIS A 125 20.88 9.99 -6.46
N ASN A 126 20.70 11.29 -6.25
CA ASN A 126 21.51 12.10 -5.36
C ASN A 126 20.87 12.30 -3.97
N GLU A 127 19.61 11.92 -3.80
CA GLU A 127 18.84 12.00 -2.56
C GLU A 127 19.03 10.69 -1.77
N ARG A 128 18.89 10.72 -0.44
CA ARG A 128 19.02 9.49 0.35
C ARG A 128 17.77 8.63 0.19
N MET A 129 17.97 7.31 0.25
CA MET A 129 16.85 6.41 0.52
C MET A 129 16.36 6.64 1.94
N ILE A 130 15.06 6.85 2.11
CA ILE A 130 14.41 6.93 3.41
C ILE A 130 14.44 5.53 4.05
N VAL A 131 15.10 5.41 5.21
CA VAL A 131 15.17 4.16 5.99
C VAL A 131 14.95 4.50 7.47
N ASN A 132 14.06 3.74 8.12
CA ASN A 132 13.78 3.77 9.58
C ASN A 132 14.43 2.57 10.29
#